data_AF-A0AB37RAI4-F1
#
_entry.id   AF-A0AB37RAI4-F1
#
_cell.length_a   1.000
_cell.length_b   1.000
_cell.length_c   1.000
_cell.angle_alpha   90.00
_cell.angle_beta   90.00
_cell.angle_gamma   90.00
#
_symmetry.space_group_name_H-M   'P 1'
#
loop_
_entity.id
_entity.type
_entity.pdbx_description
1 polymer ?
#
loop_
_entity_poly.entity_id
_entity_poly.type
_entity_poly.pdbx_seq_one_letter_code
_entity_poly.pdbx_strand_id
1 'polypeptide(L)'
;MRTIDYRRFGYKGDYASGACFVRVGITDEGTLFGLIAQLRDHDGTSVTNDIEEIISGVIHRLHAERALPKTFSSMYEVLEQFTWVEHYAPGIGISSEGSWAIVTLDASNTPDWEYMSLDDVVAHTDVVPEFFTLTEDDLRFKR
;
A
#
# COMPACT_ATOMS: atom_id res chain seq x y z
N MET A 1 -13.47 -9.70 6.43
CA MET A 1 -12.21 -9.21 5.80
C MET A 1 -11.02 -10.04 6.22
N ARG A 2 -10.30 -10.59 5.24
CA ARG A 2 -9.00 -11.26 5.42
C ARG A 2 -7.86 -10.25 5.22
N THR A 3 -6.79 -10.37 5.99
CA THR A 3 -5.58 -9.55 5.82
C THR A 3 -4.35 -10.38 5.45
N ILE A 4 -3.43 -9.77 4.70
CA ILE A 4 -2.13 -10.35 4.33
C ILE A 4 -1.08 -9.26 4.49
N ASP A 5 -0.04 -9.52 5.29
CA ASP A 5 1.02 -8.56 5.59
C ASP A 5 2.36 -8.97 4.95
N TYR A 6 2.94 -8.08 4.16
CA TYR A 6 4.30 -8.16 3.64
C TYR A 6 5.17 -7.12 4.35
N ARG A 7 5.81 -7.52 5.45
CA ARG A 7 6.54 -6.58 6.33
C ARG A 7 7.76 -5.89 5.71
N ARG A 8 8.31 -6.46 4.63
CA ARG A 8 9.53 -5.99 3.95
C ARG A 8 9.39 -6.29 2.46
N PHE A 9 8.34 -5.77 1.87
CA PHE A 9 8.10 -5.91 0.44
C PHE A 9 9.20 -5.14 -0.31
N GLY A 10 10.06 -5.87 -1.03
CA GLY A 10 11.17 -5.28 -1.76
C GLY A 10 10.77 -4.94 -3.19
N TYR A 11 11.23 -3.79 -3.67
CA TYR A 11 11.00 -3.31 -5.04
C TYR A 11 12.29 -2.73 -5.62
N LYS A 12 12.37 -2.77 -6.95
CA LYS A 12 13.52 -2.27 -7.69
C LYS A 12 13.26 -0.79 -7.97
N GLY A 13 13.76 0.08 -7.10
CA GLY A 13 13.68 1.51 -7.36
C GLY A 13 14.71 1.97 -8.38
N ASP A 14 14.51 3.19 -8.87
CA ASP A 14 15.29 3.77 -9.98
C ASP A 14 16.80 3.84 -9.70
N TYR A 15 17.18 4.23 -8.48
CA TYR A 15 18.57 4.47 -8.10
C TYR A 15 19.11 3.44 -7.09
N ALA A 16 18.23 2.91 -6.24
CA ALA A 16 18.52 1.89 -5.24
C ALA A 16 17.30 0.98 -5.08
N SER A 17 17.50 -0.22 -4.54
CA SER A 17 16.37 -1.05 -4.10
C SER A 17 15.64 -0.38 -2.94
N GLY A 18 14.32 -0.41 -2.97
CA GLY A 18 13.47 0.05 -1.88
C GLY A 18 12.87 -1.11 -1.09
N ALA A 19 12.37 -0.80 0.10
CA ALA A 19 11.58 -1.73 0.90
C ALA A 19 10.48 -0.99 1.68
N CYS A 20 9.28 -1.56 1.67
CA CYS A 20 8.11 -1.02 2.35
C CYS A 20 7.38 -2.09 3.16
N PHE A 21 6.50 -1.65 4.05
CA PHE A 21 5.45 -2.50 4.60
C PHE A 21 4.24 -2.45 3.67
N VAL A 22 3.64 -3.60 3.38
CA VAL A 22 2.36 -3.67 2.66
C VAL A 22 1.39 -4.52 3.46
N ARG A 23 0.16 -4.02 3.66
CA ARG A 23 -0.97 -4.80 4.15
C ARG A 23 -2.09 -4.79 3.12
N VAL A 24 -2.55 -5.98 2.75
CA VAL A 24 -3.67 -6.17 1.84
C VAL A 24 -4.89 -6.64 2.62
N GLY A 25 -5.99 -5.92 2.51
CA GLY A 25 -7.32 -6.32 2.97
C GLY A 25 -8.16 -6.85 1.81
N ILE A 26 -8.85 -7.96 2.03
CA ILE A 26 -9.77 -8.56 1.06
C ILE A 26 -11.12 -8.74 1.77
N THR A 27 -12.15 -8.03 1.31
CA THR A 27 -13.50 -8.17 1.87
C THR A 27 -14.18 -9.43 1.33
N ASP A 28 -15.32 -9.79 1.93
CA ASP A 28 -16.05 -11.00 1.52
C ASP A 28 -16.74 -10.78 0.17
N GLU A 29 -17.03 -9.53 -0.16
CA GLU A 29 -17.54 -9.02 -1.45
C GLU A 29 -16.46 -8.97 -2.54
N GLY A 30 -15.18 -9.14 -2.17
CA GLY A 30 -14.04 -9.17 -3.10
C GLY A 30 -13.37 -7.83 -3.35
N THR A 31 -13.74 -6.77 -2.63
CA THR A 31 -13.04 -5.47 -2.66
C THR A 31 -11.65 -5.60 -2.06
N LEU A 32 -10.68 -4.92 -2.67
CA LEU A 32 -9.28 -4.98 -2.28
C LEU A 32 -8.80 -3.64 -1.74
N PHE A 33 -8.10 -3.69 -0.61
CA PHE A 33 -7.50 -2.51 0.03
C PHE A 33 -6.03 -2.74 0.26
N GLY A 34 -5.20 -1.74 -0.03
CA GLY A 34 -3.75 -1.84 0.08
C GLY A 34 -3.20 -0.68 0.87
N LEU A 35 -2.67 -0.96 2.05
CA LEU A 35 -1.89 -0.01 2.82
C LEU A 35 -0.41 -0.23 2.51
N ILE A 36 0.25 0.79 1.94
CA ILE A 36 1.69 0.80 1.67
C ILE A 36 2.31 1.82 2.62
N ALA A 37 3.21 1.37 3.49
CA ALA A 37 3.85 2.22 4.48
C ALA A 37 5.37 2.24 4.30
N GLN A 38 5.93 3.45 4.36
CA GLN A 38 7.38 3.65 4.38
C GLN A 38 7.99 3.08 5.66
N LEU A 39 9.07 2.31 5.54
CA LEU A 39 9.79 1.79 6.70
C LEU A 39 10.68 2.85 7.34
N ARG A 40 10.81 2.79 8.67
CA ARG A 40 11.77 3.59 9.45
C ARG A 40 13.20 3.22 9.10
N ASP A 41 14.07 4.23 9.09
CA ASP A 41 15.52 4.11 8.89
C ASP A 41 15.92 3.36 7.59
N HIS A 42 15.03 3.38 6.58
CA HIS A 42 15.33 2.89 5.25
C HIS A 42 15.80 4.05 4.37
N ASP A 43 17.03 3.94 3.87
CA ASP A 43 17.75 4.93 3.06
C ASP A 43 17.74 4.61 1.55
N GLY A 44 16.99 3.58 1.14
CA GLY A 44 16.74 3.25 -0.27
C GLY A 44 15.66 4.14 -0.89
N THR A 45 15.15 3.71 -2.05
CA THR A 45 14.12 4.49 -2.74
C THR A 45 12.82 4.53 -1.93
N SER A 46 12.25 5.72 -1.75
CA SER A 46 11.02 5.93 -0.99
C SER A 46 9.80 5.36 -1.71
N VAL A 47 8.76 5.02 -0.96
CA VAL A 47 7.50 4.48 -1.49
C VAL A 47 6.92 5.37 -2.59
N THR A 48 6.86 6.68 -2.35
CA THR A 48 6.27 7.66 -3.27
C THR A 48 6.92 7.67 -4.64
N ASN A 49 8.20 7.32 -4.74
CA ASN A 49 8.93 7.40 -6.01
C ASN A 49 8.71 6.17 -6.91
N ASP A 50 8.24 5.04 -6.37
CA ASP A 50 8.06 3.79 -7.11
C ASP A 50 6.70 3.14 -6.81
N ILE A 51 5.69 3.93 -6.43
CA ILE A 51 4.45 3.40 -5.88
C ILE A 51 3.69 2.53 -6.90
N GLU A 52 3.75 2.88 -8.17
CA GLU A 52 3.20 2.12 -9.29
C GLU A 52 3.85 0.72 -9.44
N GLU A 53 5.17 0.64 -9.26
CA GLU A 53 5.93 -0.61 -9.30
C GLU A 53 5.66 -1.46 -8.05
N ILE A 54 5.49 -0.82 -6.89
CA ILE A 54 5.08 -1.50 -5.65
C ILE A 54 3.68 -2.10 -5.84
N ILE A 55 2.70 -1.32 -6.32
CA ILE A 55 1.33 -1.77 -6.57
C ILE A 55 1.32 -2.96 -7.54
N SER A 56 1.99 -2.82 -8.68
CA SER A 56 2.12 -3.88 -9.68
C SER A 56 2.74 -5.14 -9.07
N GLY A 57 3.83 -4.99 -8.32
CA GLY A 57 4.52 -6.08 -7.65
C GLY A 57 3.65 -6.81 -6.62
N VAL A 58 2.89 -6.07 -5.81
CA VAL A 58 1.98 -6.64 -4.80
C VAL A 58 0.88 -7.45 -5.49
N ILE A 59 0.27 -6.90 -6.54
CA ILE A 59 -0.76 -7.58 -7.32
C ILE A 59 -0.21 -8.87 -7.95
N HIS A 60 0.97 -8.81 -8.56
CA HIS A 60 1.66 -9.99 -9.11
C HIS A 60 1.93 -11.04 -8.03
N ARG A 61 2.34 -10.61 -6.82
CA ARG A 61 2.57 -11.49 -5.68
C ARG A 61 1.29 -12.17 -5.23
N LEU A 62 0.20 -11.43 -5.06
CA LEU A 62 -1.12 -11.98 -4.70
C LEU A 62 -1.60 -13.00 -5.73
N HIS A 63 -1.42 -12.73 -7.02
CA HIS A 63 -1.76 -13.68 -8.08
C HIS A 63 -0.93 -14.97 -7.98
N ALA A 64 0.39 -14.86 -7.82
CA ALA A 64 1.28 -16.01 -7.68
C ALA A 64 0.96 -16.87 -6.44
N GLU A 65 0.55 -16.23 -5.35
CA GLU A 65 0.12 -16.89 -4.11
C GLU A 65 -1.33 -17.41 -4.15
N ARG A 66 -2.05 -17.19 -5.26
CA ARG A 66 -3.48 -17.52 -5.43
C ARG A 66 -4.36 -16.90 -4.33
N ALA A 67 -4.00 -15.68 -3.91
CA ALA A 67 -4.67 -14.92 -2.87
C ALA A 67 -5.77 -13.99 -3.41
N LEU A 68 -5.74 -13.66 -4.72
CA LEU A 68 -6.78 -12.85 -5.35
C LEU A 68 -8.14 -13.59 -5.38
N PRO A 69 -9.26 -12.89 -5.15
CA PRO A 69 -10.60 -13.40 -5.40
C PRO A 69 -10.76 -13.99 -6.80
N LYS A 70 -11.43 -15.14 -6.89
CA LYS A 70 -11.67 -15.85 -8.17
C LYS A 70 -12.68 -15.14 -9.07
N THR A 71 -13.37 -14.13 -8.55
CA THR A 71 -14.36 -13.32 -9.27
C THR A 71 -13.71 -12.40 -10.30
N PHE A 72 -12.44 -12.03 -10.10
CA PHE A 72 -11.68 -11.22 -11.05
C PHE A 72 -11.42 -11.98 -12.35
N SER A 73 -11.83 -11.38 -13.45
CA SER A 73 -11.68 -11.91 -14.81
C SER A 73 -10.41 -11.41 -15.49
N SER A 74 -9.76 -10.36 -14.98
CA SER A 74 -8.52 -9.80 -15.52
C SER A 74 -7.71 -9.02 -14.48
N MET A 75 -6.44 -8.75 -14.78
CA MET A 75 -5.57 -7.89 -13.95
C MET A 75 -6.02 -6.43 -13.93
N TYR A 76 -6.69 -5.97 -15.00
CA TYR A 76 -7.25 -4.62 -15.09
C TYR A 76 -8.40 -4.43 -14.08
N GLU A 77 -9.27 -5.43 -13.96
CA GLU A 77 -10.36 -5.43 -12.98
C GLU A 77 -9.82 -5.43 -11.53
N VAL A 78 -8.72 -6.14 -11.30
CA VAL A 78 -8.03 -6.11 -9.99
C VAL A 78 -7.55 -4.71 -9.67
N LEU A 79 -6.95 -3.98 -10.63
CA LEU A 79 -6.49 -2.61 -10.44
C LEU A 79 -7.63 -1.64 -10.17
N GLU A 80 -8.73 -1.72 -10.93
CA GLU A 80 -9.90 -0.84 -10.74
C GLU A 80 -10.61 -1.04 -9.39
N GLN A 81 -10.59 -2.27 -8.85
CA GLN A 81 -11.25 -2.63 -7.59
C GLN A 81 -10.32 -2.53 -6.37
N PHE A 82 -9.09 -2.06 -6.58
CA PHE A 82 -8.11 -1.87 -5.53
C PHE A 82 -8.07 -0.41 -5.10
N THR A 83 -8.31 -0.16 -3.81
CA THR A 83 -8.02 1.15 -3.22
C THR A 83 -6.66 1.10 -2.53
N TRP A 84 -5.76 1.97 -2.95
CA TRP A 84 -4.40 2.08 -2.40
C TRP A 84 -4.29 3.28 -1.48
N VAL A 85 -3.62 3.06 -0.35
CA VAL A 85 -3.33 4.08 0.66
C VAL A 85 -1.83 4.10 0.87
N GLU A 86 -1.21 5.25 0.65
CA GLU A 86 0.16 5.51 1.05
C GLU A 86 0.18 6.10 2.46
N HIS A 87 1.09 5.61 3.30
CA HIS A 87 1.28 6.12 4.64
C HIS A 87 2.75 6.34 5.00
N TYR A 88 3.03 7.51 5.56
CA TYR A 88 4.25 7.79 6.30
C TYR A 88 3.90 8.03 7.76
N ALA A 89 4.47 7.24 8.67
CA ALA A 89 4.26 7.45 10.09
C ALA A 89 4.96 8.74 10.58
N PRO A 90 4.55 9.31 11.73
CA PRO A 90 5.25 10.45 12.32
C PRO A 90 6.75 10.22 12.45
N GLY A 91 7.54 11.24 12.08
CA GLY A 91 8.99 11.19 12.04
C GLY A 91 9.59 10.42 10.84
N ILE A 92 8.77 9.97 9.89
CA ILE A 92 9.22 9.39 8.61
C ILE A 92 8.82 10.33 7.46
N GLY A 93 9.73 10.55 6.52
CA GLY A 93 9.46 11.40 5.36
C GLY A 93 9.55 12.89 5.68
N ILE A 94 8.84 13.71 4.89
CA ILE A 94 8.96 15.17 4.94
C ILE A 94 8.04 15.79 6.00
N SER A 95 6.87 15.20 6.24
CA SER A 95 5.89 15.68 7.23
C SER A 95 6.27 15.26 8.65
N SER A 96 6.29 16.19 9.61
CA SER A 96 6.56 15.87 11.02
C SER A 96 5.49 14.96 11.63
N GLU A 97 4.23 15.18 11.26
CA GLU A 97 3.07 14.46 11.78
C GLU A 97 2.77 13.17 11.01
N GLY A 98 3.60 12.83 10.01
CA GLY A 98 3.29 11.77 9.05
C GLY A 98 2.28 12.24 8.01
N SER A 99 1.84 11.31 7.16
CA SER A 99 0.89 11.58 6.08
C SER A 99 0.07 10.34 5.73
N TRP A 100 -1.14 10.58 5.23
CA TRP A 100 -1.99 9.59 4.60
C TRP A 100 -2.42 10.13 3.24
N ALA A 101 -2.43 9.29 2.23
CA ALA A 101 -2.92 9.64 0.90
C ALA A 101 -3.65 8.46 0.27
N ILE A 102 -4.79 8.73 -0.36
CA ILE A 102 -5.38 7.79 -1.33
C ILE A 102 -4.57 7.93 -2.62
N VAL A 103 -4.17 6.79 -3.18
CA VAL A 103 -3.35 6.73 -4.38
C VAL A 103 -4.21 6.18 -5.51
N THR A 104 -4.32 6.96 -6.58
CA THR A 104 -4.99 6.55 -7.81
C THR A 104 -3.99 6.45 -8.94
N LEU A 105 -4.24 5.54 -9.89
CA LEU A 105 -3.44 5.41 -11.10
C LEU A 105 -4.30 5.85 -12.29
N ASP A 106 -3.78 6.73 -13.13
CA ASP A 106 -4.44 7.07 -14.38
C ASP A 106 -4.30 5.93 -15.43
N ALA A 107 -4.87 6.12 -16.61
CA ALA A 107 -4.82 5.11 -17.70
C ALA A 107 -3.39 4.82 -18.22
N SER A 108 -2.41 5.67 -17.88
CA SER A 108 -0.99 5.48 -18.21
C SER A 108 -0.18 4.92 -17.02
N ASN A 109 -0.84 4.48 -15.96
CA ASN A 109 -0.26 4.08 -14.67
C ASN A 109 0.49 5.22 -13.95
N THR A 110 0.16 6.48 -14.24
CA THR A 110 0.72 7.62 -13.52
C THR A 110 0.01 7.75 -12.16
N PRO A 111 0.73 7.74 -11.04
CA PRO A 111 0.13 7.92 -9.73
C PRO A 111 -0.27 9.37 -9.47
N ASP A 112 -1.39 9.55 -8.76
CA ASP A 112 -1.83 10.80 -8.15
C ASP A 112 -2.19 10.57 -6.67
N TRP A 113 -1.90 11.55 -5.82
CA TRP A 113 -2.04 11.46 -4.36
C TRP A 113 -3.06 12.46 -3.84
N GLU A 114 -4.15 11.93 -3.28
CA GLU A 114 -5.11 12.73 -2.53
C GLU A 114 -4.78 12.65 -1.03
N TYR A 115 -4.05 13.64 -0.53
CA TYR A 115 -3.67 13.73 0.89
C TYR A 115 -4.87 14.09 1.76
N MET A 116 -5.08 13.31 2.81
CA MET A 116 -6.22 13.49 3.73
C MET A 116 -5.89 12.99 5.15
N SER A 117 -6.80 13.19 6.10
CA SER A 117 -6.64 12.64 7.45
C SER A 117 -6.93 11.14 7.48
N LEU A 118 -6.50 10.43 8.53
CA LEU A 118 -6.87 9.01 8.71
C LEU A 118 -8.39 8.83 8.81
N ASP A 119 -9.08 9.74 9.51
CA ASP A 119 -10.54 9.69 9.63
C ASP A 119 -11.23 9.81 8.26
N ASP A 120 -10.69 10.65 7.37
CA ASP A 120 -11.18 10.78 5.99
C ASP A 120 -10.85 9.54 5.15
N VAL A 121 -9.65 8.94 5.30
CA VAL A 121 -9.32 7.65 4.64
C VAL A 121 -10.31 6.56 5.06
N VAL A 122 -10.59 6.45 6.36
CA VAL A 122 -11.57 5.49 6.89
C VAL A 122 -12.95 5.75 6.30
N ALA A 123 -13.40 7.00 6.28
CA ALA A 123 -14.69 7.38 5.71
C ALA A 123 -14.77 7.12 4.19
N HIS A 124 -13.66 7.29 3.46
CA HIS A 124 -13.58 7.08 2.01
C HIS A 124 -13.56 5.60 1.63
N THR A 125 -12.92 4.76 2.45
CA THR A 125 -12.69 3.33 2.15
C THR A 125 -13.75 2.41 2.72
N ASP A 126 -14.53 2.85 3.72
CA ASP A 126 -15.44 2.02 4.53
C ASP A 126 -14.71 0.83 5.22
N VAL A 127 -13.38 0.96 5.39
CA VAL A 127 -12.55 -0.03 6.07
C VAL A 127 -12.43 0.35 7.55
N VAL A 128 -12.54 -0.65 8.43
CA VAL A 128 -12.44 -0.44 9.87
C VAL A 128 -11.06 0.15 10.27
N PRO A 129 -11.01 1.10 11.24
CA PRO A 129 -9.78 1.80 11.62
C PRO A 129 -8.61 0.88 12.02
N GLU A 130 -8.90 -0.29 12.60
CA GLU A 130 -7.88 -1.24 13.06
C GLU A 130 -7.02 -1.78 11.91
N PHE A 131 -7.54 -1.78 10.67
CA PHE A 131 -6.77 -2.15 9.49
C PHE A 131 -5.55 -1.24 9.28
N PHE A 132 -5.71 0.05 9.57
CA PHE A 132 -4.67 1.07 9.40
C PHE A 132 -3.70 1.15 10.58
N THR A 133 -3.94 0.38 11.65
CA THR A 133 -3.05 0.36 12.82
C THR A 133 -1.76 -0.40 12.49
N LEU A 134 -0.63 0.30 12.53
CA LEU A 134 0.71 -0.26 12.37
C LEU A 134 1.47 -0.19 13.69
N THR A 135 2.19 -1.26 14.02
CA THR A 135 3.10 -1.29 15.16
C THR A 135 4.51 -0.83 14.74
N GLU A 136 5.34 -0.46 15.72
CA GLU A 136 6.75 -0.15 15.45
C GLU A 136 7.51 -1.33 14.81
N ASP A 137 7.11 -2.58 15.13
CA ASP A 137 7.68 -3.78 14.53
C ASP A 137 7.28 -3.97 13.05
N ASP A 138 6.12 -3.44 12.66
CA ASP A 138 5.68 -3.44 11.26
C ASP A 138 6.47 -2.42 10.43
N LEU A 139 6.84 -1.29 11.04
CA LEU A 139 7.59 -0.20 10.39
C LEU A 139 9.12 -0.38 10.43
N ARG A 140 9.63 -1.35 11.18
CA ARG A 140 11.07 -1.57 11.36
C ARG A 140 11.71 -2.30 10.17
N PHE A 141 12.62 -1.63 9.45
CA PHE A 141 13.37 -2.27 8.36
C PHE A 141 14.33 -3.38 8.85
N LYS A 142 15.21 -3.10 9.81
CA LYS A 142 16.18 -4.08 10.36
C LYS A 142 15.67 -4.64 11.68
N ARG A 143 15.59 -5.96 11.82
CA ARG A 143 15.15 -6.62 13.08
C ARG A 143 16.05 -6.25 14.25
#